data_AF-A0A6P5J221-F1
#
_entry.id   AF-A0A6P5J221-F1
#
_cell.length_a   1.000
_cell.length_b   1.000
_cell.length_c   1.000
_cell.angle_alpha   90.00
_cell.angle_beta   90.00
_cell.angle_gamma   90.00
#
_symmetry.space_group_name_H-M   'P 1'
#
loop_
_entity.id
_entity.type
_entity.pdbx_description
1 polymer ?
#
loop_
_entity_poly.entity_id
_entity_poly.type
_entity_poly.pdbx_seq_one_letter_code
_entity_poly.pdbx_strand_id
1 'polypeptide(L)'
;MLLWGCLFIMLDVLLQPEFRAASLPLHMDSVIQILAQIEQEAPILHPTVPGLLLMSGSPIDFFQHQLLSGVPSPAELQLDLLGPELRALAISLIQHRVGSGQEHGVVLAPDGSTVAVEPLLAGLQVGLHGRRAMAIPLEFRSSPSEVRDAHKEKGLTLAPQVSTTLQDVGDISLDPTILPDVHANSPTSVDNLLAVTLARALGIAFLPGPGTHTPKGLGPDGCWDEISAPKTFSLLSSESPSALTVAFLNGALDGALLGDYLSRGPKPHSPLSHILTQYYGAGVGGDPQFRSNFRRDNGAKLTSQEALAQQVWGSLLLIQELEPSHPHLVNLSQAQLAEVATQAAKEFTEAFLECPAILPRCRWEAAPYRGSPRMLNLPLGFLYVHHTYEPHKPCTSFSQCAADMRSMQRFHQDTRGWDDIGYRKSSTL
;
A
#
# COMPACT_ATOMS: atom_id res chain seq x y z
N MET A 1 18.71 44.17 19.67
CA MET A 1 18.39 43.40 18.45
C MET A 1 18.35 41.88 18.66
N LEU A 2 19.05 41.29 19.65
CA LEU A 2 18.96 39.84 19.89
C LEU A 2 17.67 39.35 20.59
N LEU A 3 16.95 40.20 21.31
CA LEU A 3 15.73 39.81 22.04
C LEU A 3 14.47 39.70 21.17
N TRP A 4 14.47 40.28 19.96
CA TRP A 4 13.34 40.16 19.03
C TRP A 4 13.41 38.91 18.15
N GLY A 5 14.62 38.41 17.85
CA GLY A 5 14.78 37.18 17.06
C GLY A 5 14.34 35.91 17.79
N CYS A 6 14.56 35.83 19.10
CA CYS A 6 14.11 34.68 19.89
C CYS A 6 12.59 34.64 20.09
N LEU A 7 11.92 35.80 20.07
CA LEU A 7 10.47 35.86 20.22
C LEU A 7 9.75 35.32 18.98
N PHE A 8 10.29 35.57 17.77
CA PHE A 8 9.74 35.02 16.53
C PHE A 8 9.94 33.50 16.41
N ILE A 9 11.08 32.96 16.85
CA ILE A 9 11.31 31.50 16.83
C ILE A 9 10.42 30.79 17.86
N MET A 10 10.17 31.38 19.04
CA MET A 10 9.25 30.81 20.02
C MET A 10 7.78 30.95 19.60
N LEU A 11 7.42 31.99 18.85
CA LEU A 11 6.06 32.17 18.33
C LEU A 11 5.76 31.24 17.14
N ASP A 12 6.73 30.97 16.26
CA ASP A 12 6.59 29.97 15.19
C ASP A 12 6.50 28.53 15.73
N VAL A 13 7.18 28.22 16.83
CA VAL A 13 7.08 26.91 17.51
C VAL A 13 5.75 26.76 18.28
N LEU A 14 5.13 27.87 18.70
CA LEU A 14 3.81 27.88 19.39
C LEU A 14 2.61 28.02 18.44
N LEU A 15 2.83 28.36 17.16
CA LEU A 15 1.80 28.48 16.12
C LEU A 15 1.84 27.35 15.09
N GLN A 16 2.76 26.38 15.21
CA GLN A 16 2.52 25.10 14.57
C GLN A 16 1.21 24.55 15.17
N PRO A 17 0.22 24.19 14.35
CA PRO A 17 -0.92 23.46 14.87
C PRO A 17 -0.31 22.17 15.44
N GLU A 18 -0.25 22.08 16.76
CA GLU A 18 -0.28 20.78 17.41
C GLU A 18 -1.44 20.06 16.73
N PHE A 19 -1.13 19.07 15.89
CA PHE A 19 -2.12 18.16 15.36
C PHE A 19 -2.80 17.60 16.60
N ARG A 20 -3.93 18.18 17.01
CA ARG A 20 -4.81 17.55 17.98
C ARG A 20 -5.11 16.21 17.36
N ALA A 21 -4.47 15.17 17.88
CA ALA A 21 -4.78 13.80 17.50
C ALA A 21 -6.30 13.70 17.53
N ALA A 22 -6.89 13.30 16.39
CA ALA A 22 -8.33 13.15 16.32
C ALA A 22 -8.75 12.30 17.51
N SER A 23 -9.68 12.82 18.32
CA SER A 23 -10.17 12.11 19.51
C SER A 23 -10.87 10.80 19.12
N LEU A 24 -11.35 10.73 17.88
CA LEU A 24 -12.06 9.62 17.29
C LEU A 24 -11.11 8.47 16.93
N PRO A 25 -11.53 7.21 17.16
CA PRO A 25 -10.82 6.03 16.68
C PRO A 25 -10.63 6.04 15.15
N LEU A 26 -9.46 5.57 14.71
CA LEU A 26 -9.05 5.45 13.33
C LEU A 26 -9.59 4.15 12.70
N HIS A 27 -10.92 4.06 12.61
CA HIS A 27 -11.62 2.96 11.93
C HIS A 27 -12.05 3.37 10.52
N MET A 28 -12.19 2.40 9.62
CA MET A 28 -12.74 2.62 8.27
C MET A 28 -14.17 3.18 8.33
N ASP A 29 -14.96 2.81 9.34
CA ASP A 29 -16.29 3.39 9.58
C ASP A 29 -16.25 4.91 9.73
N SER A 30 -15.18 5.47 10.28
CA SER A 30 -15.01 6.91 10.40
C SER A 30 -14.79 7.58 9.04
N VAL A 31 -14.07 6.92 8.11
CA VAL A 31 -13.94 7.39 6.71
C VAL A 31 -15.29 7.36 6.00
N ILE A 32 -16.05 6.27 6.19
CA ILE A 32 -17.39 6.10 5.64
C ILE A 32 -18.33 7.20 6.17
N GLN A 33 -18.26 7.53 7.46
CA GLN A 33 -19.04 8.61 8.07
C GLN A 33 -18.68 9.99 7.51
N ILE A 34 -17.38 10.28 7.31
CA ILE A 34 -16.93 11.53 6.68
C ILE A 34 -17.54 11.65 5.27
N LEU A 35 -17.45 10.60 4.46
CA LEU A 35 -18.04 10.61 3.12
C LEU A 35 -19.56 10.77 3.17
N ALA A 36 -20.25 10.00 4.01
CA ALA A 36 -21.70 10.04 4.13
C ALA A 36 -22.22 11.44 4.50
N GLN A 37 -21.54 12.14 5.42
CA GLN A 37 -21.93 13.50 5.80
C GLN A 37 -21.75 14.50 4.65
N ILE A 38 -20.64 14.44 3.91
CA ILE A 38 -20.43 15.31 2.75
C ILE A 38 -21.45 15.01 1.65
N GLU A 39 -21.72 13.73 1.39
CA GLU A 39 -22.69 13.29 0.37
C GLU A 39 -24.12 13.70 0.71
N GLN A 40 -24.47 13.75 2.00
CA GLN A 40 -25.78 14.20 2.48
C GLN A 40 -25.95 15.72 2.38
N GLU A 41 -24.96 16.48 2.85
CA GLU A 41 -25.03 17.95 2.91
C GLU A 41 -24.79 18.60 1.54
N ALA A 42 -24.03 17.95 0.65
CA ALA A 42 -23.74 18.44 -0.69
C ALA A 42 -23.77 17.34 -1.76
N PRO A 43 -24.97 16.83 -2.14
CA PRO A 43 -25.11 15.74 -3.12
C PRO A 43 -24.48 16.02 -4.49
N ILE A 44 -24.41 17.30 -4.89
CA ILE A 44 -23.81 17.76 -6.15
C ILE A 44 -22.29 17.55 -6.15
N LEU A 45 -21.66 17.53 -4.97
CA LEU A 45 -20.21 17.32 -4.80
C LEU A 45 -19.83 15.84 -4.76
N HIS A 46 -20.79 14.90 -4.73
CA HIS A 46 -20.55 13.45 -4.71
C HIS A 46 -19.39 13.00 -5.62
N PRO A 47 -19.34 13.38 -6.92
CA PRO A 47 -18.26 12.93 -7.79
C PRO A 47 -16.89 13.50 -7.39
N THR A 48 -16.83 14.69 -6.80
CA THR A 48 -15.58 15.42 -6.51
C THR A 48 -15.08 15.26 -5.07
N VAL A 49 -15.84 14.65 -4.17
CA VAL A 49 -15.48 14.49 -2.74
C VAL A 49 -14.08 13.88 -2.56
N PRO A 50 -13.71 12.75 -3.22
CA PRO A 50 -12.39 12.16 -3.00
C PRO A 50 -11.25 13.12 -3.40
N GLY A 51 -11.37 13.78 -4.55
CA GLY A 51 -10.39 14.76 -5.02
C GLY A 51 -10.28 15.98 -4.11
N LEU A 52 -11.41 16.50 -3.60
CA LEU A 52 -11.41 17.58 -2.62
C LEU A 52 -10.66 17.18 -1.35
N LEU A 53 -10.96 16.01 -0.79
CA LEU A 53 -10.26 15.51 0.40
C LEU A 53 -8.75 15.45 0.15
N LEU A 54 -8.30 14.84 -0.95
CA LEU A 54 -6.87 14.77 -1.32
C LEU A 54 -6.18 16.15 -1.39
N MET A 55 -6.86 17.17 -1.95
CA MET A 55 -6.33 18.54 -2.04
C MET A 55 -6.16 19.25 -0.69
N SER A 56 -6.82 18.79 0.36
CA SER A 56 -6.82 19.46 1.68
C SER A 56 -5.67 19.04 2.60
N GLY A 57 -4.98 17.94 2.27
CA GLY A 57 -3.87 17.43 3.05
C GLY A 57 -2.56 18.17 2.77
N SER A 58 -2.16 18.28 1.50
CA SER A 58 -0.90 18.89 1.03
C SER A 58 -1.08 19.41 -0.40
N PRO A 59 -0.14 20.19 -0.95
CA PRO A 59 -0.13 20.46 -2.39
C PRO A 59 -0.11 19.11 -3.13
N ILE A 60 -1.15 18.81 -3.89
CA ILE A 60 -1.10 17.68 -4.83
C ILE A 60 0.07 17.95 -5.78
N ASP A 61 1.02 17.03 -5.83
CA ASP A 61 2.15 17.14 -6.73
C ASP A 61 1.64 17.19 -8.18
N PHE A 62 2.33 17.94 -9.04
CA PHE A 62 1.89 18.24 -10.41
C PHE A 62 1.53 16.95 -11.18
N PHE A 63 2.31 15.88 -10.95
CA PHE A 63 2.05 14.54 -11.48
C PHE A 63 0.67 13.99 -11.06
N GLN A 64 0.35 13.97 -9.77
CA GLN A 64 -0.94 13.47 -9.28
C GLN A 64 -2.09 14.34 -9.81
N HIS A 65 -1.93 15.66 -9.86
CA HIS A 65 -2.96 16.56 -10.38
C HIS A 65 -3.29 16.27 -11.86
N GLN A 66 -2.28 16.00 -12.68
CA GLN A 66 -2.45 15.70 -14.10
C GLN A 66 -3.13 14.34 -14.34
N LEU A 67 -2.88 13.36 -13.47
CA LEU A 67 -3.52 12.05 -13.54
C LEU A 67 -4.97 12.06 -13.03
N LEU A 68 -5.28 12.87 -12.01
CA LEU A 68 -6.55 12.84 -11.28
C LEU A 68 -7.75 13.50 -11.97
N SER A 69 -7.56 14.20 -13.10
CA SER A 69 -8.60 14.63 -14.06
C SER A 69 -9.85 15.33 -13.50
N GLY A 70 -10.05 16.60 -13.86
CA GLY A 70 -11.32 17.28 -13.55
C GLY A 70 -11.52 17.61 -12.08
N VAL A 71 -10.43 17.61 -11.29
CA VAL A 71 -10.42 18.25 -9.97
C VAL A 71 -10.72 19.74 -10.21
N PRO A 72 -11.82 20.28 -9.65
CA PRO A 72 -12.08 21.71 -9.78
C PRO A 72 -10.89 22.51 -9.23
N SER A 73 -10.65 23.71 -9.77
CA SER A 73 -9.75 24.70 -9.14
C SER A 73 -10.07 24.78 -7.64
N PRO A 74 -9.11 25.08 -6.75
CA PRO A 74 -9.30 25.12 -5.30
C PRO A 74 -10.33 26.20 -4.90
N ALA A 75 -11.61 25.92 -5.16
CA ALA A 75 -12.73 26.53 -4.50
C ALA A 75 -12.76 25.86 -3.14
N GLU A 76 -12.47 26.67 -2.13
CA GLU A 76 -12.36 26.33 -0.72
C GLU A 76 -13.18 25.08 -0.37
N LEU A 77 -12.49 24.04 0.10
CA LEU A 77 -13.16 22.86 0.66
C LEU A 77 -14.21 23.32 1.67
N GLN A 78 -15.45 22.91 1.44
CA GLN A 78 -16.49 22.99 2.47
C GLN A 78 -16.29 21.85 3.48
N LEU A 79 -15.07 21.64 4.01
CA LEU A 79 -14.87 20.87 5.24
C LEU A 79 -15.62 21.49 6.41
N ASP A 80 -16.07 22.74 6.28
CA ASP A 80 -17.04 23.39 7.18
C ASP A 80 -18.37 22.63 7.30
N LEU A 81 -18.71 21.75 6.33
CA LEU A 81 -19.87 20.85 6.42
C LEU A 81 -19.68 19.74 7.47
N LEU A 82 -18.42 19.41 7.78
CA LEU A 82 -18.11 18.42 8.81
C LEU A 82 -18.14 19.07 10.19
N GLY A 83 -18.64 18.32 11.17
CA GLY A 83 -18.45 18.67 12.57
C GLY A 83 -16.94 18.80 12.90
N PRO A 84 -16.55 19.59 13.91
CA PRO A 84 -15.15 19.91 14.18
C PRO A 84 -14.27 18.67 14.40
N GLU A 85 -14.82 17.62 15.01
CA GLU A 85 -14.10 16.36 15.23
C GLU A 85 -13.88 15.57 13.95
N LEU A 86 -14.92 15.41 13.11
CA LEU A 86 -14.82 14.72 11.81
C LEU A 86 -13.93 15.48 10.83
N ARG A 87 -13.94 16.82 10.89
CA ARG A 87 -13.02 17.66 10.13
C ARG A 87 -11.56 17.41 10.53
N ALA A 88 -11.27 17.42 11.83
CA ALA A 88 -9.93 17.15 12.32
C ALA A 88 -9.47 15.74 11.93
N LEU A 89 -10.37 14.76 12.03
CA LEU A 89 -10.12 13.40 11.61
C LEU A 89 -9.83 13.31 10.10
N ALA A 90 -10.66 13.92 9.25
CA ALA A 90 -10.46 13.94 7.81
C ALA A 90 -9.07 14.46 7.46
N ILE A 91 -8.68 15.62 8.00
CA ILE A 91 -7.36 16.23 7.78
C ILE A 91 -6.23 15.28 8.20
N SER A 92 -6.39 14.58 9.32
CA SER A 92 -5.37 13.63 9.81
C SER A 92 -5.23 12.37 8.94
N LEU A 93 -6.28 11.98 8.22
CA LEU A 93 -6.32 10.76 7.42
C LEU A 93 -5.85 10.93 5.98
N ILE A 94 -5.98 12.13 5.43
CA ILE A 94 -5.74 12.39 4.01
C ILE A 94 -4.27 12.29 3.62
N GLN A 95 -3.36 12.63 4.52
CA GLN A 95 -1.92 12.56 4.24
C GLN A 95 -1.34 11.25 4.72
N HIS A 96 -1.00 10.38 3.78
CA HIS A 96 -0.19 9.21 4.09
C HIS A 96 1.25 9.62 4.36
N ARG A 97 1.80 9.19 5.49
CA ARG A 97 3.21 9.42 5.84
C ARG A 97 3.77 8.25 6.60
N VAL A 98 5.01 7.91 6.27
CA VAL A 98 5.79 6.89 6.97
C VAL A 98 7.04 7.56 7.54
N GLY A 99 7.21 7.49 8.86
CA GLY A 99 8.33 8.14 9.53
C GLY A 99 8.37 7.82 11.02
N SER A 100 9.57 7.87 11.61
CA SER A 100 9.77 7.68 13.06
C SER A 100 9.19 6.36 13.62
N GLY A 101 9.18 5.30 12.80
CA GLY A 101 8.60 3.99 13.18
C GLY A 101 7.07 3.97 13.23
N GLN A 102 6.40 5.02 12.74
CA GLN A 102 4.95 5.12 12.65
C GLN A 102 4.50 5.33 11.22
N GLU A 103 3.24 5.02 10.98
CA GLU A 103 2.57 5.30 9.73
C GLU A 103 1.25 6.02 10.02
N HIS A 104 1.05 7.14 9.32
CA HIS A 104 -0.10 8.04 9.44
C HIS A 104 -0.95 7.99 8.17
N GLY A 105 -2.20 8.44 8.26
CA GLY A 105 -3.13 8.37 7.13
C GLY A 105 -3.70 6.98 6.89
N VAL A 106 -3.74 6.14 7.93
CA VAL A 106 -4.21 4.76 7.88
C VAL A 106 -5.36 4.52 8.85
N VAL A 107 -6.20 3.53 8.55
CA VAL A 107 -7.34 3.12 9.38
C VAL A 107 -7.43 1.60 9.52
N LEU A 108 -8.02 1.12 10.61
CA LEU A 108 -8.37 -0.27 10.82
C LEU A 108 -9.67 -0.59 10.08
N ALA A 109 -9.63 -1.59 9.19
CA ALA A 109 -10.81 -2.09 8.49
C ALA A 109 -11.48 -3.25 9.27
N PRO A 110 -12.80 -3.47 9.09
CA PRO A 110 -13.55 -4.56 9.74
C PRO A 110 -13.03 -5.97 9.47
N ASP A 111 -12.33 -6.17 8.34
CA ASP A 111 -11.67 -7.43 7.98
C ASP A 111 -10.36 -7.69 8.75
N GLY A 112 -9.96 -6.77 9.63
CA GLY A 112 -8.75 -6.87 10.45
C GLY A 112 -7.49 -6.38 9.76
N SER A 113 -7.58 -5.83 8.55
CA SER A 113 -6.45 -5.21 7.84
C SER A 113 -6.30 -3.72 8.16
N THR A 114 -5.11 -3.16 7.94
CA THR A 114 -4.90 -1.71 7.96
C THR A 114 -4.88 -1.20 6.52
N VAL A 115 -5.52 -0.05 6.28
CA VAL A 115 -5.70 0.53 4.95
C VAL A 115 -5.25 1.99 4.96
N ALA A 116 -4.35 2.37 4.06
CA ALA A 116 -4.04 3.77 3.80
C ALA A 116 -5.16 4.47 3.02
N VAL A 117 -5.62 5.61 3.53
CA VAL A 117 -6.80 6.31 3.00
C VAL A 117 -6.47 7.09 1.74
N GLU A 118 -5.29 7.70 1.65
CA GLU A 118 -4.87 8.49 0.49
C GLU A 118 -4.93 7.71 -0.84
N PRO A 119 -4.24 6.56 -1.02
CA PRO A 119 -4.29 5.84 -2.29
C PRO A 119 -5.66 5.20 -2.57
N LEU A 120 -6.46 4.91 -1.54
CA LEU A 120 -7.86 4.49 -1.69
C LEU A 120 -8.70 5.60 -2.33
N LEU A 121 -8.66 6.82 -1.78
CA LEU A 121 -9.39 7.97 -2.29
C LEU A 121 -8.93 8.34 -3.72
N ALA A 122 -7.64 8.21 -4.02
CA ALA A 122 -7.11 8.46 -5.36
C ALA A 122 -7.72 7.53 -6.41
N GLY A 123 -7.87 6.24 -6.09
CA GLY A 123 -8.53 5.28 -6.99
C GLY A 123 -10.02 5.57 -7.20
N LEU A 124 -10.74 5.92 -6.13
CA LEU A 124 -12.16 6.33 -6.21
C LEU A 124 -12.33 7.57 -7.08
N GLN A 125 -11.47 8.57 -6.92
CA GLN A 125 -11.47 9.81 -7.72
C GLN A 125 -11.37 9.50 -9.21
N VAL A 126 -10.41 8.66 -9.62
CA VAL A 126 -10.24 8.27 -11.02
C VAL A 126 -11.44 7.46 -11.52
N GLY A 127 -11.97 6.56 -10.71
CA GLY A 127 -13.16 5.77 -11.06
C GLY A 127 -14.38 6.63 -11.40
N LEU A 128 -14.60 7.70 -10.63
CA LEU A 128 -15.72 8.65 -10.85
C LEU A 128 -15.52 9.56 -12.06
N HIS A 129 -14.28 10.00 -12.32
CA HIS A 129 -13.96 10.98 -13.37
C HIS A 129 -13.57 10.35 -14.71
N GLY A 130 -13.34 9.04 -14.74
CA GLY A 130 -13.08 8.26 -15.94
C GLY A 130 -11.65 7.73 -16.00
N ARG A 131 -11.55 6.40 -15.90
CA ARG A 131 -10.35 5.62 -16.22
C ARG A 131 -10.01 5.79 -17.70
N ARG A 132 -8.74 6.07 -18.02
CA ARG A 132 -8.25 6.23 -19.39
C ARG A 132 -6.76 5.91 -19.53
N ALA A 133 -6.36 5.63 -20.77
CA ALA A 133 -4.95 5.55 -21.14
C ALA A 133 -4.38 6.96 -21.41
N MET A 134 -3.24 7.26 -20.83
CA MET A 134 -2.47 8.49 -21.03
C MET A 134 -1.28 8.19 -21.92
N ALA A 135 -1.19 8.85 -23.06
CA ALA A 135 -0.10 8.62 -24.02
C ALA A 135 1.25 9.07 -23.44
N ILE A 136 2.28 8.26 -23.62
CA ILE A 136 3.67 8.64 -23.35
C ILE A 136 4.22 9.32 -24.61
N PRO A 137 4.81 10.53 -24.54
CA PRO A 137 5.33 11.22 -25.72
C PRO A 137 6.40 10.40 -26.46
N LEU A 138 6.44 10.52 -27.79
CA LEU A 138 7.30 9.72 -28.68
C LEU A 138 8.80 9.88 -28.38
N GLU A 139 9.21 11.05 -27.87
CA GLU A 139 10.59 11.39 -27.54
C GLU A 139 11.16 10.55 -26.38
N PHE A 140 10.27 9.95 -25.57
CA PHE A 140 10.63 9.09 -24.43
C PHE A 140 10.41 7.61 -24.72
N ARG A 141 10.04 7.26 -25.95
CA ARG A 141 9.95 5.86 -26.41
C ARG A 141 11.27 5.50 -27.09
N SER A 142 11.91 4.41 -26.67
CA SER A 142 13.07 3.88 -27.39
C SER A 142 12.72 3.58 -28.86
N SER A 143 13.66 3.85 -29.76
CA SER A 143 13.52 3.36 -31.13
C SER A 143 13.79 1.84 -31.15
N PRO A 144 13.16 1.05 -32.05
CA PRO A 144 13.41 -0.39 -32.15
C PRO A 144 14.89 -0.78 -32.36
N SER A 145 15.73 0.18 -32.77
CA SER A 145 17.16 -0.02 -33.04
C SER A 145 18.03 0.02 -31.79
N GLU A 146 17.65 0.77 -30.75
CA GLU A 146 18.47 0.93 -29.52
C GLU A 146 18.48 -0.31 -28.64
N VAL A 147 17.42 -1.14 -28.71
CA VAL A 147 17.33 -2.43 -28.00
C VAL A 147 18.30 -3.47 -28.59
N ARG A 148 18.68 -3.34 -29.87
CA ARG A 148 19.61 -4.29 -30.53
C ARG A 148 21.08 -3.99 -30.23
N ASP A 149 21.43 -2.74 -29.94
CA ASP A 149 22.83 -2.32 -29.75
C ASP A 149 23.30 -2.47 -28.29
N ALA A 150 22.40 -2.44 -27.30
CA ALA A 150 22.72 -2.70 -25.90
C ALA A 150 23.23 -4.15 -25.65
N HIS A 151 22.90 -5.11 -26.51
CA HIS A 151 23.43 -6.48 -26.47
C HIS A 151 24.84 -6.63 -27.04
N LYS A 152 25.40 -5.58 -27.68
CA LYS A 152 26.73 -5.63 -28.30
C LYS A 152 27.83 -4.96 -27.47
N GLU A 153 27.49 -4.06 -26.55
CA GLU A 153 28.46 -3.34 -25.71
C GLU A 153 28.24 -3.57 -24.21
N LYS A 154 28.70 -4.72 -23.69
CA LYS A 154 29.59 -4.79 -22.51
C LYS A 154 29.81 -6.23 -22.09
N GLY A 155 30.92 -6.79 -22.56
CA GLY A 155 31.77 -7.57 -21.68
C GLY A 155 32.47 -6.62 -20.71
N LEU A 156 32.01 -6.58 -19.46
CA LEU A 156 32.86 -6.18 -18.34
C LEU A 156 32.43 -7.00 -17.12
N THR A 157 33.24 -8.00 -16.84
CA THR A 157 33.14 -8.94 -15.73
C THR A 157 33.24 -8.21 -14.38
N LEU A 158 32.17 -8.26 -13.59
CA LEU A 158 32.23 -8.08 -12.14
C LEU A 158 31.99 -9.44 -11.50
N ALA A 159 33.07 -10.19 -11.31
CA ALA A 159 33.05 -11.42 -10.53
C ALA A 159 32.77 -11.07 -9.05
N PRO A 160 31.87 -11.79 -8.35
CA PRO A 160 31.72 -11.65 -6.92
C PRO A 160 32.93 -12.29 -6.22
N GLN A 161 33.67 -11.48 -5.45
CA GLN A 161 34.68 -11.99 -4.52
C GLN A 161 33.94 -12.58 -3.30
N VAL A 162 33.60 -13.86 -3.39
CA VAL A 162 33.18 -14.68 -2.24
C VAL A 162 34.45 -15.28 -1.64
N SER A 163 34.76 -14.90 -0.40
CA SER A 163 35.76 -15.59 0.42
C SER A 163 35.08 -16.78 1.09
N THR A 164 35.39 -17.99 0.64
CA THR A 164 34.89 -19.28 1.16
C THR A 164 35.79 -19.87 2.24
N THR A 165 35.20 -20.53 3.23
CA THR A 165 35.61 -21.85 3.79
C THR A 165 34.36 -22.44 4.49
N LEU A 166 33.86 -23.68 4.31
CA LEU A 166 34.41 -24.98 3.88
C LEU A 166 33.36 -25.82 3.10
N GLN A 167 33.85 -26.48 2.02
CA GLN A 167 33.59 -27.81 1.41
C GLN A 167 32.56 -28.77 2.08
N ASP A 168 31.77 -29.64 1.42
CA ASP A 168 31.78 -30.27 0.08
C ASP A 168 30.40 -30.98 -0.22
N VAL A 169 30.19 -31.35 -1.49
CA VAL A 169 29.25 -32.33 -2.10
C VAL A 169 27.96 -31.81 -2.75
N GLY A 170 27.95 -31.83 -4.10
CA GLY A 170 26.75 -32.08 -4.91
C GLY A 170 26.52 -31.11 -6.08
N ASP A 171 27.26 -31.32 -7.17
CA ASP A 171 27.20 -30.56 -8.43
C ASP A 171 25.79 -30.58 -9.07
N ILE A 172 25.13 -29.42 -9.09
CA ILE A 172 24.03 -29.11 -10.02
C ILE A 172 24.40 -27.78 -10.67
N SER A 173 25.08 -27.88 -11.82
CA SER A 173 25.37 -26.77 -12.71
C SER A 173 24.06 -26.15 -13.20
N LEU A 174 23.75 -24.94 -12.72
CA LEU A 174 22.71 -24.07 -13.29
C LEU A 174 23.32 -23.38 -14.53
N ASP A 175 22.88 -23.84 -15.69
CA ASP A 175 23.13 -23.24 -17.00
C ASP A 175 22.81 -21.72 -16.98
N PRO A 176 23.74 -20.81 -17.34
CA PRO A 176 23.52 -19.36 -17.30
C PRO A 176 22.58 -18.83 -18.38
N THR A 177 21.93 -19.69 -19.18
CA THR A 177 21.29 -19.30 -20.44
C THR A 177 19.78 -19.04 -20.36
N ILE A 178 19.24 -18.69 -19.19
CA ILE A 178 17.81 -18.32 -19.07
C ILE A 178 17.65 -17.00 -18.29
N LEU A 179 18.17 -15.91 -18.87
CA LEU A 179 17.63 -14.57 -18.62
C LEU A 179 16.41 -14.40 -19.53
N PRO A 180 15.23 -14.00 -19.04
CA PRO A 180 14.11 -13.68 -19.91
C PRO A 180 14.52 -12.49 -20.79
N ASP A 181 14.49 -12.74 -22.08
CA ASP A 181 14.73 -11.78 -23.15
C ASP A 181 13.74 -10.61 -23.01
N VAL A 182 14.18 -9.46 -22.50
CA VAL A 182 13.34 -8.25 -22.42
C VAL A 182 13.28 -7.62 -23.81
N HIS A 183 12.63 -8.32 -24.73
CA HIS A 183 12.17 -7.81 -26.02
C HIS A 183 10.79 -7.14 -25.90
N ALA A 184 10.46 -6.54 -24.75
CA ALA A 184 9.24 -5.78 -24.58
C ALA A 184 9.41 -4.38 -25.20
N ASN A 185 8.54 -4.04 -26.15
CA ASN A 185 8.47 -2.68 -26.70
C ASN A 185 8.22 -1.68 -25.57
N SER A 186 8.79 -0.48 -25.68
CA SER A 186 8.56 0.60 -24.72
C SER A 186 7.06 0.90 -24.57
N PRO A 187 6.59 1.19 -23.35
CA PRO A 187 5.17 1.45 -23.11
C PRO A 187 4.75 2.69 -23.89
N THR A 188 3.60 2.59 -24.56
CA THR A 188 3.05 3.68 -25.37
C THR A 188 2.02 4.51 -24.61
N SER A 189 1.46 3.95 -23.54
CA SER A 189 0.50 4.62 -22.66
C SER A 189 0.50 4.05 -21.26
N VAL A 190 0.03 4.86 -20.31
CA VAL A 190 -0.19 4.48 -18.91
C VAL A 190 -1.66 4.58 -18.57
N ASP A 191 -2.21 3.58 -17.91
CA ASP A 191 -3.53 3.61 -17.32
C ASP A 191 -3.54 4.53 -16.09
N ASN A 192 -4.30 5.62 -16.15
CA ASN A 192 -4.29 6.62 -15.07
C ASN A 192 -4.76 6.07 -13.72
N LEU A 193 -5.62 5.04 -13.70
CA LEU A 193 -6.06 4.42 -12.45
C LEU A 193 -4.91 3.65 -11.79
N LEU A 194 -4.21 2.81 -12.56
CA LEU A 194 -3.07 2.07 -12.04
C LEU A 194 -1.89 2.99 -11.71
N ALA A 195 -1.71 4.08 -12.47
CA ALA A 195 -0.69 5.09 -12.20
C ALA A 195 -0.83 5.75 -10.83
N VAL A 196 -2.03 6.23 -10.49
CA VAL A 196 -2.26 6.96 -9.23
C VAL A 196 -2.29 6.06 -8.00
N THR A 197 -2.66 4.78 -8.15
CA THR A 197 -2.80 3.86 -7.02
C THR A 197 -1.54 3.04 -6.78
N LEU A 198 -0.99 2.39 -7.81
CA LEU A 198 0.04 1.35 -7.66
C LEU A 198 1.35 1.70 -8.38
N ALA A 199 1.27 1.96 -9.69
CA ALA A 199 2.43 1.89 -10.58
C ALA A 199 3.48 2.97 -10.28
N ARG A 200 3.06 4.21 -9.99
CA ARG A 200 3.98 5.29 -9.58
C ARG A 200 4.70 4.92 -8.28
N ALA A 201 3.94 4.51 -7.27
CA ALA A 201 4.48 4.20 -5.95
C ALA A 201 5.49 3.04 -6.02
N LEU A 202 5.11 1.95 -6.69
CA LEU A 202 5.99 0.80 -6.95
C LEU A 202 7.27 1.21 -7.65
N GLY A 203 7.17 2.01 -8.71
CA GLY A 203 8.34 2.50 -9.44
C GLY A 203 9.29 3.28 -8.54
N ILE A 204 8.77 4.27 -7.80
CA ILE A 204 9.59 5.14 -6.94
C ILE A 204 10.28 4.38 -5.81
N ALA A 205 9.61 3.43 -5.15
CA ALA A 205 10.20 2.67 -4.04
C ALA A 205 11.30 1.69 -4.45
N PHE A 206 11.29 1.27 -5.71
CA PHE A 206 12.30 0.39 -6.28
C PHE A 206 13.43 1.13 -7.00
N LEU A 207 13.41 2.46 -7.02
CA LEU A 207 14.57 3.23 -7.46
C LEU A 207 15.74 3.07 -6.48
N PRO A 208 16.99 3.00 -6.98
CA PRO A 208 18.16 3.02 -6.12
C PRO A 208 18.25 4.35 -5.34
N GLY A 209 18.54 4.26 -4.03
CA GLY A 209 18.68 5.44 -3.18
C GLY A 209 19.96 6.24 -3.45
N PRO A 210 20.05 7.51 -3.02
CA PRO A 210 21.24 8.33 -3.21
C PRO A 210 22.39 7.76 -2.38
N GLY A 211 23.42 7.23 -3.05
CA GLY A 211 24.57 6.60 -2.39
C GLY A 211 24.34 5.16 -1.91
N THR A 212 23.16 4.59 -2.10
CA THR A 212 22.85 3.19 -1.77
C THR A 212 22.41 2.45 -3.04
N HIS A 213 23.10 1.36 -3.39
CA HIS A 213 22.76 0.55 -4.57
C HIS A 213 21.51 -0.33 -4.38
N THR A 214 20.98 -0.42 -3.16
CA THR A 214 19.84 -1.29 -2.82
C THR A 214 18.52 -0.51 -2.82
N PRO A 215 17.49 -0.96 -3.56
CA PRO A 215 16.15 -0.38 -3.46
C PRO A 215 15.55 -0.62 -2.08
N LYS A 216 14.64 0.27 -1.64
CA LYS A 216 13.91 0.07 -0.37
C LYS A 216 12.83 -1.01 -0.49
N GLY A 217 12.32 -1.24 -1.70
CA GLY A 217 11.39 -2.33 -2.00
C GLY A 217 10.05 -2.20 -1.27
N LEU A 218 9.43 -3.33 -0.91
CA LEU A 218 8.22 -3.35 -0.10
C LEU A 218 8.54 -3.09 1.39
N GLY A 219 7.65 -2.35 2.05
CA GLY A 219 7.76 -1.97 3.45
C GLY A 219 7.10 -2.97 4.42
N PRO A 220 7.33 -2.79 5.73
CA PRO A 220 6.78 -3.66 6.75
C PRO A 220 5.26 -3.49 6.94
N ASP A 221 4.68 -4.40 7.71
CA ASP A 221 3.39 -4.20 8.37
C ASP A 221 3.58 -3.57 9.77
N GLY A 222 2.49 -3.34 10.49
CA GLY A 222 2.49 -2.69 11.79
C GLY A 222 1.44 -3.21 12.77
N CYS A 223 1.37 -2.53 13.91
CA CYS A 223 0.49 -2.80 15.03
C CYS A 223 -0.26 -1.53 15.43
N TRP A 224 -1.54 -1.67 15.73
CA TRP A 224 -2.28 -0.64 16.45
C TRP A 224 -1.91 -0.67 17.93
N ASP A 225 -1.99 0.48 18.58
CA ASP A 225 -1.93 0.62 20.03
C ASP A 225 -3.10 -0.10 20.72
N GLU A 226 -4.30 -0.01 20.15
CA GLU A 226 -5.49 -0.72 20.61
C GLU A 226 -6.39 -1.10 19.42
N ILE A 227 -7.03 -2.27 19.45
CA ILE A 227 -7.91 -2.72 18.35
C ILE A 227 -9.33 -2.17 18.51
N SER A 228 -9.83 -2.03 19.75
CA SER A 228 -11.16 -1.44 20.03
C SER A 228 -11.22 0.03 19.64
N ALA A 229 -10.17 0.79 19.90
CA ALA A 229 -10.10 2.23 19.71
C ALA A 229 -8.72 2.66 19.15
N PRO A 230 -8.36 2.25 17.92
CA PRO A 230 -7.06 2.50 17.32
C PRO A 230 -6.79 4.00 17.19
N LYS A 231 -5.60 4.44 17.61
CA LYS A 231 -5.16 5.83 17.47
C LYS A 231 -3.77 5.95 16.86
N THR A 232 -2.90 4.97 17.10
CA THR A 232 -1.51 5.00 16.64
C THR A 232 -1.15 3.69 15.97
N PHE A 233 -0.65 3.76 14.73
CA PHE A 233 -0.12 2.61 14.01
C PHE A 233 1.41 2.65 13.99
N SER A 234 2.04 1.68 14.63
CA SER A 234 3.50 1.55 14.74
C SER A 234 4.01 0.41 13.87
N LEU A 235 5.07 0.66 13.13
CA LEU A 235 5.68 -0.31 12.21
C LEU A 235 6.48 -1.35 12.97
N LEU A 236 6.46 -2.60 12.49
CA LEU A 236 7.18 -3.71 13.10
C LEU A 236 8.70 -3.68 12.88
N SER A 237 9.19 -2.87 11.94
CA SER A 237 10.62 -2.67 11.70
C SER A 237 11.04 -1.22 11.90
N SER A 238 12.16 -1.00 12.61
CA SER A 238 12.72 0.32 12.91
C SER A 238 13.72 0.84 11.88
N GLU A 239 14.17 0.00 10.94
CA GLU A 239 15.17 0.39 9.94
C GLU A 239 14.50 1.05 8.74
N SER A 240 14.81 2.33 8.52
CA SER A 240 14.43 3.20 7.38
C SER A 240 13.37 2.61 6.43
N PRO A 241 12.10 2.48 6.88
CA PRO A 241 11.12 1.68 6.17
C PRO A 241 10.79 2.29 4.80
N SER A 242 10.51 1.41 3.83
CA SER A 242 9.90 1.83 2.57
C SER A 242 8.54 2.49 2.85
N ALA A 243 8.18 3.49 2.05
CA ALA A 243 6.84 4.09 2.10
C ALA A 243 5.75 3.12 1.61
N LEU A 244 6.12 2.05 0.88
CA LEU A 244 5.20 1.00 0.41
C LEU A 244 4.93 -0.05 1.50
N THR A 245 4.38 0.39 2.62
CA THR A 245 3.93 -0.50 3.71
C THR A 245 2.80 -1.41 3.24
N VAL A 246 2.51 -2.45 4.02
CA VAL A 246 1.35 -3.32 3.77
C VAL A 246 0.04 -2.53 3.79
N ALA A 247 -0.07 -1.51 4.66
CA ALA A 247 -1.24 -0.65 4.73
C ALA A 247 -1.40 0.24 3.49
N PHE A 248 -0.31 0.80 2.97
CA PHE A 248 -0.30 1.52 1.69
C PHE A 248 -0.79 0.62 0.56
N LEU A 249 -0.22 -0.58 0.43
CA LEU A 249 -0.58 -1.53 -0.64
C LEU A 249 -2.04 -1.99 -0.55
N ASN A 250 -2.58 -2.19 0.67
CA ASN A 250 -3.99 -2.48 0.86
C ASN A 250 -4.87 -1.32 0.35
N GLY A 251 -4.56 -0.09 0.73
CA GLY A 251 -5.30 1.10 0.28
C GLY A 251 -5.21 1.33 -1.22
N ALA A 252 -4.02 1.18 -1.80
CA ALA A 252 -3.80 1.27 -3.24
C ALA A 252 -4.58 0.21 -4.03
N LEU A 253 -4.57 -1.04 -3.56
CA LEU A 253 -5.28 -2.11 -4.25
C LEU A 253 -6.80 -1.96 -4.11
N ASP A 254 -7.29 -1.60 -2.92
CA ASP A 254 -8.71 -1.30 -2.69
C ASP A 254 -9.18 -0.13 -3.57
N GLY A 255 -8.37 0.95 -3.66
CA GLY A 255 -8.62 2.08 -4.56
C GLY A 255 -8.64 1.68 -6.03
N ALA A 256 -7.72 0.82 -6.47
CA ALA A 256 -7.66 0.34 -7.85
C ALA A 256 -8.89 -0.52 -8.20
N LEU A 257 -9.28 -1.43 -7.29
CA LEU A 257 -10.44 -2.30 -7.47
C LEU A 257 -11.75 -1.51 -7.52
N LEU A 258 -11.97 -0.63 -6.54
CA LEU A 258 -13.17 0.19 -6.46
C LEU A 258 -13.23 1.25 -7.58
N GLY A 259 -12.08 1.82 -7.95
CA GLY A 259 -11.96 2.73 -9.08
C GLY A 259 -12.31 2.04 -10.41
N ASP A 260 -11.85 0.81 -10.61
CA ASP A 260 -12.22 0.02 -11.80
C ASP A 260 -13.72 -0.29 -11.82
N TYR A 261 -14.28 -0.73 -10.69
CA TYR A 261 -15.72 -0.96 -10.53
C TYR A 261 -16.55 0.29 -10.88
N LEU A 262 -16.19 1.45 -10.31
CA LEU A 262 -16.87 2.71 -10.58
C LEU A 262 -16.77 3.12 -12.05
N SER A 263 -15.61 2.93 -12.68
CA SER A 263 -15.39 3.32 -14.09
C SER A 263 -16.26 2.54 -15.08
N ARG A 264 -16.68 1.32 -14.71
CA ARG A 264 -17.54 0.44 -15.52
C ARG A 264 -19.02 0.52 -15.14
N GLY A 265 -19.33 1.07 -13.97
CA GLY A 265 -20.67 1.11 -13.41
C GLY A 265 -21.62 2.08 -14.12
N PRO A 266 -22.94 1.86 -14.04
CA PRO A 266 -23.92 2.79 -14.58
C PRO A 266 -23.87 4.12 -13.83
N LYS A 267 -24.13 5.22 -14.55
CA LYS A 267 -24.31 6.57 -13.99
C LYS A 267 -25.80 6.86 -13.80
N PRO A 268 -26.22 7.55 -12.71
CA PRO A 268 -25.40 8.07 -11.61
C PRO A 268 -24.90 6.96 -10.68
N HIS A 269 -23.72 7.15 -10.09
CA HIS A 269 -23.14 6.19 -9.17
C HIS A 269 -23.88 6.18 -7.83
N SER A 270 -23.87 5.04 -7.14
CA SER A 270 -24.30 4.98 -5.73
C SER A 270 -23.37 5.82 -4.84
N PRO A 271 -23.85 6.31 -3.68
CA PRO A 271 -23.00 6.96 -2.67
C PRO A 271 -21.74 6.15 -2.38
N LEU A 272 -20.58 6.80 -2.33
CA LEU A 272 -19.30 6.15 -1.99
C LEU A 272 -19.35 5.57 -0.59
N SER A 273 -20.00 6.26 0.36
CA SER A 273 -20.25 5.72 1.71
C SER A 273 -20.95 4.36 1.65
N HIS A 274 -21.95 4.21 0.78
CA HIS A 274 -22.65 2.94 0.56
C HIS A 274 -21.75 1.87 -0.06
N ILE A 275 -20.99 2.23 -1.10
CA ILE A 275 -20.05 1.31 -1.78
C ILE A 275 -18.96 0.82 -0.81
N LEU A 276 -18.37 1.71 -0.01
CA LEU A 276 -17.35 1.34 0.97
C LEU A 276 -17.93 0.50 2.12
N THR A 277 -19.14 0.81 2.59
CA THR A 277 -19.86 -0.02 3.59
C THR A 277 -20.03 -1.45 3.08
N GLN A 278 -20.38 -1.60 1.80
CA GLN A 278 -20.51 -2.91 1.18
C GLN A 278 -19.14 -3.59 1.00
N TYR A 279 -18.14 -2.89 0.47
CA TYR A 279 -16.82 -3.45 0.17
C TYR A 279 -16.10 -3.95 1.43
N TYR A 280 -16.14 -3.19 2.53
CA TYR A 280 -15.58 -3.60 3.82
C TYR A 280 -16.54 -4.45 4.66
N GLY A 281 -17.68 -4.86 4.08
CA GLY A 281 -18.72 -5.66 4.73
C GLY A 281 -19.08 -6.90 3.90
N ALA A 282 -20.31 -6.93 3.39
CA ALA A 282 -20.89 -8.12 2.76
C ALA A 282 -20.53 -8.30 1.28
N GLY A 283 -19.93 -7.30 0.64
CA GLY A 283 -19.63 -7.27 -0.80
C GLY A 283 -20.49 -6.26 -1.57
N VAL A 284 -19.90 -5.67 -2.62
CA VAL A 284 -20.52 -4.57 -3.40
C VAL A 284 -21.53 -5.12 -4.41
N GLY A 285 -22.68 -4.47 -4.52
CA GLY A 285 -23.71 -4.83 -5.50
C GLY A 285 -24.32 -6.22 -5.29
N GLY A 286 -24.19 -6.79 -4.09
CA GLY A 286 -24.64 -8.15 -3.77
C GLY A 286 -23.66 -9.25 -4.18
N ASP A 287 -22.45 -8.91 -4.65
CA ASP A 287 -21.39 -9.88 -4.93
C ASP A 287 -20.51 -10.11 -3.68
N PRO A 288 -20.63 -11.25 -2.99
CA PRO A 288 -19.85 -11.54 -1.79
C PRO A 288 -18.36 -11.79 -2.07
N GLN A 289 -17.97 -12.01 -3.34
CA GLN A 289 -16.57 -12.15 -3.73
C GLN A 289 -15.90 -10.79 -3.95
N PHE A 290 -16.68 -9.72 -4.13
CA PHE A 290 -16.17 -8.36 -4.26
C PHE A 290 -16.26 -7.60 -2.93
N ARG A 291 -15.57 -8.16 -1.93
CA ARG A 291 -15.33 -7.56 -0.60
C ARG A 291 -13.85 -7.58 -0.26
N SER A 292 -13.45 -6.77 0.71
CA SER A 292 -12.06 -6.47 1.05
C SER A 292 -11.21 -7.69 1.43
N ASN A 293 -11.80 -8.73 2.03
CA ASN A 293 -11.10 -9.99 2.34
C ASN A 293 -10.49 -10.67 1.09
N PHE A 294 -11.07 -10.45 -0.08
CA PHE A 294 -10.62 -11.03 -1.35
C PHE A 294 -9.79 -10.03 -2.18
N ARG A 295 -9.30 -8.93 -1.57
CA ARG A 295 -8.59 -7.88 -2.32
C ARG A 295 -7.40 -8.41 -3.11
N ARG A 296 -6.62 -9.34 -2.56
CA ARG A 296 -5.42 -9.89 -3.21
C ARG A 296 -5.80 -10.75 -4.42
N ASP A 297 -6.77 -11.64 -4.26
CA ASP A 297 -7.31 -12.47 -5.34
C ASP A 297 -7.93 -11.64 -6.46
N ASN A 298 -8.69 -10.59 -6.10
CA ASN A 298 -9.28 -9.69 -7.08
C ASN A 298 -8.22 -8.79 -7.73
N GLY A 299 -7.18 -8.39 -6.99
CA GLY A 299 -6.01 -7.68 -7.50
C GLY A 299 -5.25 -8.46 -8.55
N ALA A 300 -5.03 -9.76 -8.32
CA ALA A 300 -4.40 -10.66 -9.29
C ALA A 300 -5.21 -10.81 -10.59
N LYS A 301 -6.54 -10.59 -10.54
CA LYS A 301 -7.40 -10.53 -11.74
C LYS A 301 -7.39 -9.16 -12.43
N LEU A 302 -7.05 -8.09 -11.71
CA LEU A 302 -7.05 -6.72 -12.23
C LEU A 302 -5.86 -6.45 -13.16
N THR A 303 -4.69 -7.00 -12.84
CA THR A 303 -3.47 -6.86 -13.66
C THR A 303 -2.56 -8.08 -13.53
N SER A 304 -1.91 -8.49 -14.63
CA SER A 304 -0.81 -9.46 -14.58
C SER A 304 0.50 -8.77 -14.14
N GLN A 305 1.49 -9.57 -13.73
CA GLN A 305 2.84 -9.09 -13.43
C GLN A 305 3.45 -8.31 -14.61
N GLU A 306 3.33 -8.86 -15.83
CA GLU A 306 3.86 -8.24 -17.06
C GLU A 306 3.17 -6.91 -17.37
N ALA A 307 1.83 -6.88 -17.28
CA ALA A 307 1.06 -5.66 -17.50
C ALA A 307 1.41 -4.61 -16.44
N LEU A 308 1.57 -5.01 -15.18
CA LEU A 308 1.98 -4.12 -14.10
C LEU A 308 3.39 -3.56 -14.33
N ALA A 309 4.35 -4.38 -14.77
CA ALA A 309 5.69 -3.90 -15.12
C ALA A 309 5.63 -2.83 -16.22
N GLN A 310 4.78 -3.00 -17.23
CA GLN A 310 4.56 -1.97 -18.26
C GLN A 310 3.97 -0.67 -17.69
N GLN A 311 3.02 -0.77 -16.76
CA GLN A 311 2.45 0.42 -16.09
C GLN A 311 3.47 1.12 -15.20
N VAL A 312 4.30 0.38 -14.45
CA VAL A 312 5.36 0.94 -13.61
C VAL A 312 6.40 1.64 -14.46
N TRP A 313 6.88 0.99 -15.53
CA TRP A 313 7.85 1.58 -16.45
C TRP A 313 7.28 2.84 -17.10
N GLY A 314 6.07 2.79 -17.65
CA GLY A 314 5.43 3.94 -18.26
C GLY A 314 5.21 5.09 -17.27
N SER A 315 4.86 4.78 -16.01
CA SER A 315 4.71 5.79 -14.96
C SER A 315 6.04 6.49 -14.66
N LEU A 316 7.15 5.76 -14.59
CA LEU A 316 8.49 6.34 -14.38
C LEU A 316 8.91 7.24 -15.54
N LEU A 317 8.60 6.87 -16.78
CA LEU A 317 8.84 7.72 -17.96
C LEU A 317 8.02 9.01 -17.90
N LEU A 318 6.74 8.92 -17.50
CA LEU A 318 5.91 10.11 -17.31
C LEU A 318 6.46 11.03 -16.20
N ILE A 319 7.01 10.48 -15.12
CA ILE A 319 7.64 11.30 -14.07
C ILE A 319 8.89 11.99 -14.61
N GLN A 320 9.73 11.29 -15.39
CA GLN A 320 10.91 11.91 -16.02
C GLN A 320 10.55 13.11 -16.91
N GLU A 321 9.41 13.03 -17.61
CA GLU A 321 8.91 14.13 -18.44
C GLU A 321 8.35 15.29 -17.61
N LEU A 322 7.49 14.98 -16.65
CA LEU A 322 6.79 16.01 -15.87
C LEU A 322 7.68 16.65 -14.80
N GLU A 323 8.71 15.93 -14.35
CA GLU A 323 9.66 16.35 -13.32
C GLU A 323 11.12 16.03 -13.73
N PRO A 324 11.70 16.72 -14.75
CA PRO A 324 13.03 16.38 -15.28
C PRO A 324 14.17 16.49 -14.26
N SER A 325 13.96 17.25 -13.18
CA SER A 325 14.91 17.42 -12.08
C SER A 325 14.69 16.44 -10.92
N HIS A 326 13.85 15.41 -11.09
CA HIS A 326 13.56 14.45 -10.03
C HIS A 326 14.86 13.74 -9.59
N PRO A 327 15.29 13.87 -8.32
CA PRO A 327 16.65 13.52 -7.88
C PRO A 327 17.07 12.07 -8.15
N HIS A 328 16.09 11.16 -8.23
CA HIS A 328 16.32 9.72 -8.40
C HIS A 328 16.17 9.22 -9.84
N LEU A 329 15.69 10.05 -10.76
CA LEU A 329 15.34 9.65 -12.13
C LEU A 329 16.25 10.28 -13.19
N VAL A 330 16.90 11.41 -12.90
CA VAL A 330 17.64 12.23 -13.87
C VAL A 330 18.78 11.48 -14.61
N ASN A 331 19.33 10.43 -14.01
CA ASN A 331 20.49 9.68 -14.54
C ASN A 331 20.15 8.23 -14.96
N LEU A 332 18.87 7.87 -15.04
CA LEU A 332 18.47 6.49 -15.37
C LEU A 332 18.04 6.39 -16.84
N SER A 333 18.65 5.43 -17.54
CA SER A 333 18.27 5.03 -18.90
C SER A 333 16.95 4.26 -18.93
N GLN A 334 16.30 4.20 -20.10
CA GLN A 334 15.06 3.45 -20.26
C GLN A 334 15.20 1.96 -19.90
N ALA A 335 16.34 1.34 -20.21
CA ALA A 335 16.62 -0.06 -19.86
C ALA A 335 16.67 -0.27 -18.33
N GLN A 336 17.29 0.67 -17.61
CA GLN A 336 17.32 0.61 -16.14
C GLN A 336 15.93 0.83 -15.53
N LEU A 337 15.10 1.70 -16.12
CA LEU A 337 13.71 1.87 -15.67
C LEU A 337 12.87 0.61 -15.93
N ALA A 338 13.09 -0.07 -17.06
CA ALA A 338 12.43 -1.34 -17.35
C ALA A 338 12.83 -2.44 -16.36
N GLU A 339 14.11 -2.50 -15.96
CA GLU A 339 14.60 -3.42 -14.93
C GLU A 339 13.96 -3.15 -13.57
N VAL A 340 13.96 -1.88 -13.13
CA VAL A 340 13.27 -1.44 -11.90
C VAL A 340 11.80 -1.83 -11.93
N ALA A 341 11.11 -1.58 -13.04
CA ALA A 341 9.70 -1.89 -13.19
C ALA A 341 9.41 -3.39 -13.14
N THR A 342 10.27 -4.20 -13.77
CA THR A 342 10.18 -5.66 -13.74
C THR A 342 10.36 -6.20 -12.33
N GLN A 343 11.38 -5.70 -11.60
CA GLN A 343 11.63 -6.10 -10.22
C GLN A 343 10.48 -5.68 -9.28
N ALA A 344 9.99 -4.44 -9.40
CA ALA A 344 8.88 -3.95 -8.59
C ALA A 344 7.59 -4.76 -8.80
N ALA A 345 7.25 -5.05 -10.06
CA ALA A 345 6.06 -5.84 -10.40
C ALA A 345 6.18 -7.29 -9.92
N LYS A 346 7.36 -7.90 -10.05
CA LYS A 346 7.64 -9.25 -9.56
C LYS A 346 7.47 -9.32 -8.05
N GLU A 347 8.15 -8.45 -7.30
CA GLU A 347 8.10 -8.48 -5.83
C GLU A 347 6.69 -8.18 -5.31
N PHE A 348 5.97 -7.23 -5.91
CA PHE A 348 4.56 -7.00 -5.58
C PHE A 348 3.68 -8.24 -5.83
N THR A 349 3.87 -8.93 -6.95
CA THR A 349 3.09 -10.12 -7.29
C THR A 349 3.39 -11.26 -6.31
N GLU A 350 4.66 -11.63 -6.18
CA GLU A 350 5.08 -12.79 -5.38
C GLU A 350 4.92 -12.54 -3.86
N ALA A 351 5.34 -11.37 -3.37
CA ALA A 351 5.40 -11.10 -1.93
C ALA A 351 4.11 -10.50 -1.34
N PHE A 352 3.30 -9.80 -2.15
CA PHE A 352 2.06 -9.18 -1.68
C PHE A 352 0.79 -9.87 -2.21
N LEU A 353 0.68 -10.15 -3.51
CA LEU A 353 -0.55 -10.75 -4.07
C LEU A 353 -0.67 -12.25 -3.79
N GLU A 354 0.39 -13.02 -4.06
CA GLU A 354 0.36 -14.49 -3.93
C GLU A 354 0.47 -14.96 -2.47
N CYS A 355 1.24 -14.25 -1.66
CA CYS A 355 1.36 -14.56 -0.25
C CYS A 355 0.03 -14.30 0.48
N PRO A 356 -0.49 -15.23 1.29
CA PRO A 356 -1.66 -14.97 2.12
C PRO A 356 -1.42 -13.81 3.10
N ALA A 357 -2.46 -13.02 3.38
CA ALA A 357 -2.38 -11.98 4.40
C ALA A 357 -2.23 -12.62 5.79
N ILE A 358 -1.06 -12.47 6.41
CA ILE A 358 -0.77 -12.95 7.77
C ILE A 358 -0.97 -11.79 8.75
N LEU A 359 -1.93 -11.91 9.66
CA LEU A 359 -2.13 -10.92 10.73
C LEU A 359 -1.12 -11.17 11.87
N PRO A 360 -0.21 -10.21 12.19
CA PRO A 360 0.74 -10.39 13.28
C PRO A 360 0.06 -10.48 14.65
N ARG A 361 0.78 -10.99 15.64
CA ARG A 361 0.31 -11.24 17.02
C ARG A 361 -0.43 -10.06 17.65
N CYS A 362 0.09 -8.86 17.45
CA CYS A 362 -0.51 -7.63 17.98
C CYS A 362 -1.91 -7.36 17.40
N ARG A 363 -2.20 -7.79 16.17
CA ARG A 363 -3.49 -7.54 15.50
C ARG A 363 -4.64 -8.26 16.16
N TRP A 364 -4.40 -9.42 16.76
CA TRP A 364 -5.41 -10.17 17.49
C TRP A 364 -5.22 -10.07 19.01
N GLU A 365 -4.40 -9.13 19.47
CA GLU A 365 -4.12 -8.84 20.87
C GLU A 365 -3.62 -10.07 21.62
N ALA A 366 -2.66 -10.77 21.01
CA ALA A 366 -1.99 -11.89 21.64
C ALA A 366 -1.33 -11.46 22.96
N ALA A 367 -1.50 -12.27 24.00
CA ALA A 367 -0.66 -12.18 25.18
C ALA A 367 0.82 -12.39 24.79
N PRO A 368 1.79 -11.79 25.50
CA PRO A 368 3.21 -12.04 25.28
C PRO A 368 3.56 -13.53 25.45
N TYR A 369 4.61 -13.96 24.74
CA TYR A 369 5.25 -15.25 25.01
C TYR A 369 5.78 -15.27 26.45
N ARG A 370 5.63 -16.39 27.17
CA ARG A 370 6.18 -16.55 28.53
C ARG A 370 7.57 -17.17 28.47
N GLY A 371 8.58 -16.47 29.00
CA GLY A 371 9.97 -16.91 28.91
C GLY A 371 10.64 -16.50 27.60
N SER A 372 11.54 -17.32 27.09
CA SER A 372 12.31 -17.02 25.88
C SER A 372 11.99 -18.02 24.76
N PRO A 373 11.56 -17.56 23.57
CA PRO A 373 11.23 -18.46 22.48
C PRO A 373 12.49 -19.17 21.95
N ARG A 374 12.38 -20.48 21.75
CA ARG A 374 13.43 -21.25 21.06
C ARG A 374 13.30 -21.06 19.55
N MET A 375 14.30 -20.42 18.94
CA MET A 375 14.36 -20.26 17.49
C MET A 375 14.56 -21.60 16.80
N LEU A 376 13.83 -21.82 15.70
CA LEU A 376 14.02 -23.00 14.86
C LEU A 376 15.10 -22.74 13.81
N ASN A 377 15.81 -23.80 13.43
CA ASN A 377 16.73 -23.78 12.31
C ASN A 377 15.92 -23.85 11.01
N LEU A 378 16.17 -22.91 10.10
CA LEU A 378 15.56 -22.86 8.78
C LEU A 378 16.50 -23.49 7.73
N PRO A 379 15.96 -24.09 6.63
CA PRO A 379 14.54 -24.30 6.35
C PRO A 379 13.93 -25.43 7.21
N LEU A 380 12.61 -25.40 7.40
CA LEU A 380 11.89 -26.44 8.14
C LEU A 380 11.66 -27.67 7.24
N GLY A 381 11.98 -28.87 7.75
CA GLY A 381 11.80 -30.12 7.00
C GLY A 381 10.42 -30.78 7.10
N PHE A 382 9.52 -30.27 7.97
CA PHE A 382 8.20 -30.87 8.21
C PHE A 382 7.11 -29.79 8.38
N LEU A 383 5.91 -30.06 7.84
CA LEU A 383 4.67 -29.31 8.06
C LEU A 383 3.63 -30.24 8.67
N TYR A 384 3.11 -29.88 9.84
CA TYR A 384 2.05 -30.63 10.51
C TYR A 384 0.75 -29.82 10.43
N VAL A 385 -0.29 -30.43 9.86
CA VAL A 385 -1.61 -29.80 9.72
C VAL A 385 -2.52 -30.33 10.82
N HIS A 386 -3.12 -29.42 11.58
CA HIS A 386 -4.04 -29.71 12.66
C HIS A 386 -5.33 -28.91 12.48
N HIS A 387 -6.45 -29.47 12.95
CA HIS A 387 -7.67 -28.70 13.17
C HIS A 387 -7.76 -28.30 14.65
N THR A 388 -8.43 -27.18 14.93
CA THR A 388 -8.77 -26.80 16.31
C THR A 388 -9.97 -27.62 16.78
N TYR A 389 -9.92 -28.16 18.00
CA TYR A 389 -11.05 -28.88 18.59
C TYR A 389 -11.97 -27.90 19.33
N GLU A 390 -11.41 -27.05 20.18
CA GLU A 390 -12.11 -25.96 20.86
C GLU A 390 -11.33 -24.65 20.62
N PRO A 391 -11.94 -23.60 20.05
CA PRO A 391 -13.31 -23.53 19.51
C PRO A 391 -13.57 -24.47 18.32
N HIS A 392 -14.76 -25.10 18.30
CA HIS A 392 -15.14 -26.11 17.31
C HIS A 392 -15.80 -25.54 16.06
N LYS A 393 -16.40 -24.34 16.16
CA LYS A 393 -17.03 -23.67 15.02
C LYS A 393 -15.99 -22.85 14.28
N PRO A 394 -15.98 -22.87 12.94
CA PRO A 394 -15.17 -21.93 12.18
C PRO A 394 -15.67 -20.51 12.47
N CYS A 395 -14.74 -19.60 12.69
CA CYS A 395 -15.02 -18.17 12.73
C CYS A 395 -14.99 -17.61 11.30
N THR A 396 -15.82 -16.60 11.03
CA THR A 396 -15.97 -16.01 9.68
C THR A 396 -15.83 -14.49 9.67
N SER A 397 -15.45 -13.90 10.80
CA SER A 397 -15.20 -12.47 10.95
C SER A 397 -13.93 -12.26 11.76
N PHE A 398 -13.23 -11.16 11.51
CA PHE A 398 -11.99 -10.84 12.21
C PHE A 398 -12.19 -10.81 13.74
N SER A 399 -13.26 -10.17 14.22
CA SER A 399 -13.54 -10.06 15.66
C SER A 399 -13.74 -11.44 16.31
N GLN A 400 -14.51 -12.33 15.69
CA GLN A 400 -14.70 -13.70 16.18
C GLN A 400 -13.39 -14.49 16.12
N CYS A 401 -12.65 -14.40 15.02
CA CYS A 401 -11.40 -15.14 14.85
C CYS A 401 -10.31 -14.68 15.81
N ALA A 402 -10.19 -13.38 16.06
CA ALA A 402 -9.30 -12.84 17.07
C ALA A 402 -9.71 -13.30 18.49
N ALA A 403 -11.01 -13.31 18.80
CA ALA A 403 -11.52 -13.79 20.08
C ALA A 403 -11.21 -15.29 20.29
N ASP A 404 -11.40 -16.11 19.26
CA ASP A 404 -11.11 -17.55 19.27
C ASP A 404 -9.61 -17.80 19.46
N MET A 405 -8.76 -17.09 18.72
CA MET A 405 -7.30 -17.14 18.88
C MET A 405 -6.86 -16.79 20.30
N ARG A 406 -7.41 -15.72 20.89
CA ARG A 406 -7.14 -15.36 22.29
C ARG A 406 -7.64 -16.40 23.27
N SER A 407 -8.80 -17.01 23.02
CA SER A 407 -9.34 -18.07 23.87
C SER A 407 -8.43 -19.30 23.88
N MET A 408 -7.97 -19.74 22.70
CA MET A 408 -7.00 -20.83 22.58
C MET A 408 -5.68 -20.51 23.26
N GLN A 409 -5.17 -19.28 23.10
CA GLN A 409 -3.94 -18.86 23.74
C GLN A 409 -4.05 -18.89 25.27
N ARG A 410 -5.14 -18.33 25.83
CA ARG A 410 -5.39 -18.39 27.29
C ARG A 410 -5.46 -19.83 27.78
N PHE A 411 -6.15 -20.72 27.07
CA PHE A 411 -6.18 -22.13 27.46
C PHE A 411 -4.79 -22.77 27.47
N HIS A 412 -3.98 -22.56 26.42
CA HIS A 412 -2.62 -23.10 26.36
C HIS A 412 -1.73 -22.51 27.48
N GLN A 413 -1.76 -21.20 27.69
CA GLN A 413 -0.91 -20.55 28.68
C GLN A 413 -1.40 -20.75 30.12
N ASP A 414 -2.65 -20.42 30.41
CA ASP A 414 -3.19 -20.37 31.78
C ASP A 414 -3.62 -21.73 32.30
N THR A 415 -4.11 -22.62 31.42
CA THR A 415 -4.59 -23.95 31.83
C THR A 415 -3.53 -25.04 31.65
N ARG A 416 -2.83 -25.05 30.51
CA ARG A 416 -1.79 -26.08 30.24
C ARG A 416 -0.38 -25.67 30.68
N GLY A 417 -0.17 -24.43 31.09
CA GLY A 417 1.14 -23.93 31.49
C GLY A 417 2.15 -23.84 30.34
N TRP A 418 1.68 -23.74 29.09
CA TRP A 418 2.55 -23.57 27.93
C TRP A 418 3.05 -22.13 27.84
N ASP A 419 4.15 -21.93 27.13
CA ASP A 419 4.72 -20.60 26.99
C ASP A 419 3.90 -19.69 26.05
N ASP A 420 3.14 -20.28 25.13
CA ASP A 420 2.33 -19.58 24.14
C ASP A 420 1.28 -20.50 23.48
N ILE A 421 0.54 -19.98 22.51
CA ILE A 421 -0.35 -20.78 21.66
C ILE A 421 0.46 -21.87 20.92
N GLY A 422 -0.05 -23.12 20.95
CA GLY A 422 0.67 -24.28 20.40
C GLY A 422 0.77 -24.38 18.87
N TYR A 423 0.34 -23.36 18.14
CA TYR A 423 0.33 -23.34 16.67
C TYR A 423 1.15 -22.15 16.15
N ARG A 424 1.88 -22.35 15.04
CA ARG A 424 2.66 -21.27 14.40
C ARG A 424 1.81 -20.34 13.56
N LYS A 425 0.85 -20.91 12.83
CA LYS A 425 -0.13 -20.20 12.02
C LYS A 425 -1.49 -20.85 12.25
N SER A 426 -2.54 -20.05 12.27
CA SER A 426 -3.92 -20.52 12.24
C SER A 426 -4.61 -19.80 11.09
N SER A 427 -5.37 -20.54 10.30
CA SER A 427 -6.11 -20.04 9.16
C SER A 427 -7.57 -20.40 9.31
N THR A 428 -8.43 -19.53 8.82
CA THR A 428 -9.88 -19.70 8.84
C THR A 428 -10.32 -19.95 7.41
N LEU A 429 -11.21 -20.92 7.22
CA LEU A 429 -11.70 -21.32 5.89
C LEU A 429 -12.51 -20.21 5.21
#